data_AF-A0AAU2PBZ8-F1
#
_entry.id   AF-A0AAU2PBZ8-F1
#
_cell.length_a   1.000
_cell.length_b   1.000
_cell.length_c   1.000
_cell.angle_alpha   90.00
_cell.angle_beta   90.00
_cell.angle_gamma   90.00
#
_symmetry.space_group_name_H-M   'P 1'
#
loop_
_entity.id
_entity.type
_entity.pdbx_description
1 polymer ?
#
loop_
_entity_poly.entity_id
_entity_poly.type
_entity_poly.pdbx_seq_one_letter_code
_entity_poly.pdbx_strand_id
1 'polypeptide(L)' 'MDDLRPPFPVDHASAREGELVYWVRFDEPQVDSDGDGPYRGAEIWDRYLTRETTHPVG' A
#
# COMPACT_ATOMS: atom_id res chain seq x y z
N MET A 1 1.04 1.91 16.36
CA MET A 1 1.28 2.08 14.92
C MET A 1 0.46 3.30 14.50
N ASP A 2 1.02 4.48 14.71
CA ASP A 2 0.39 5.77 14.40
C ASP A 2 1.24 6.57 13.40
N ASP A 3 2.22 5.91 12.77
CA ASP A 3 3.19 6.51 11.86
C ASP A 3 2.80 6.26 10.40
N LEU A 4 1.59 6.70 10.01
CA LEU A 4 1.28 6.83 8.58
C LEU A 4 2.12 7.98 8.04
N ARG A 5 3.34 7.65 7.61
CA ARG A 5 4.21 8.59 6.92
C ARG A 5 3.47 9.14 5.70
N PRO A 6 3.66 10.43 5.36
CA PRO A 6 3.19 10.97 4.10
C PRO A 6 3.73 10.11 2.93
N PRO A 7 2.99 10.02 1.81
CA PRO A 7 3.51 9.37 0.62
C PRO A 7 4.85 9.98 0.19
N PHE A 8 5.77 9.12 -0.26
CA PHE A 8 7.11 9.53 -0.66
C PHE A 8 7.49 8.93 -2.02
N PRO A 9 8.42 9.53 -2.78
CA PRO A 9 8.78 9.02 -4.11
C PRO A 9 9.27 7.57 -4.08
N VAL A 10 8.89 6.78 -5.09
CA VAL A 10 9.46 5.45 -5.30
C VAL A 10 10.93 5.58 -5.73
N ASP A 11 11.85 5.05 -4.92
CA ASP A 11 13.28 4.94 -5.27
C ASP A 11 13.57 3.60 -5.94
N HIS A 12 13.13 3.43 -7.19
CA HIS A 12 13.37 2.21 -7.97
C HIS A 12 13.48 2.53 -9.46
N ALA A 13 14.34 1.80 -10.18
CA ALA A 13 14.57 2.00 -11.62
C ALA A 13 13.32 1.77 -12.50
N SER A 14 12.33 1.04 -11.97
CA SER A 14 11.04 0.79 -12.63
C SER A 14 9.92 1.72 -12.17
N ALA A 15 10.26 2.77 -11.41
CA ALA A 15 9.31 3.79 -11.03
C ALA A 15 8.89 4.61 -12.26
N ARG A 16 7.62 4.98 -12.30
CA ARG A 16 7.13 6.01 -13.23
C ARG A 16 7.51 7.40 -12.69
N GLU A 17 7.57 8.39 -13.58
CA GLU A 17 7.83 9.77 -13.17
C GLU A 17 6.76 10.24 -12.16
N GLY A 18 7.22 10.72 -11.00
CA GLY A 18 6.34 11.20 -9.93
C GLY A 18 5.62 10.10 -9.14
N GLU A 19 5.94 8.82 -9.34
CA GLU A 19 5.28 7.72 -8.65
C GLU A 19 5.60 7.73 -7.14
N LEU A 20 4.57 7.51 -6.33
CA LEU A 20 4.64 7.54 -4.87
C LEU A 20 4.44 6.16 -4.26
N VAL A 21 5.06 5.95 -3.10
CA VAL A 21 4.79 4.86 -2.17
C VAL A 21 3.80 5.34 -1.12
N TYR A 22 2.80 4.51 -0.83
CA TYR A 22 1.85 4.70 0.26
C TYR A 22 2.04 3.62 1.32
N TRP A 23 1.98 4.01 2.59
CA TRP A 23 1.85 3.04 3.68
C TRP A 23 0.38 2.64 3.85
N VAL A 24 0.05 1.38 3.53
CA VAL A 24 -1.30 0.83 3.65
C VAL A 24 -1.37 -0.03 4.90
N ARG A 25 -2.42 0.16 5.72
CA ARG A 25 -2.74 -0.70 6.86
C ARG A 25 -3.77 -1.73 6.44
N PHE A 26 -3.58 -2.98 6.87
CA PHE A 26 -4.57 -4.03 6.69
C PHE A 26 -5.46 -4.16 7.92
N ASP A 27 -6.75 -4.43 7.71
CA ASP A 27 -7.68 -4.69 8.81
C ASP A 27 -7.35 -6.01 9.53
N GLU A 28 -6.96 -7.02 8.76
CA GLU A 28 -6.44 -8.29 9.25
C GLU A 28 -4.99 -8.52 8.78
N PRO A 29 -4.10 -9.10 9.62
CA PRO A 29 -2.72 -9.36 9.21
C PRO A 29 -2.62 -10.29 7.99
N GLN A 30 -1.73 -9.96 7.04
CA GLN A 30 -1.56 -10.67 5.77
C GLN A 30 -0.19 -11.35 5.67
N VAL A 31 -0.07 -12.40 4.85
CA VAL A 31 1.21 -13.03 4.49
C VAL A 31 1.60 -12.63 3.06
N ASP A 32 2.90 -12.53 2.79
CA ASP A 32 3.38 -12.30 1.43
C ASP A 32 3.46 -13.60 0.62
N SER A 33 3.95 -13.51 -0.63
CA SER A 33 4.04 -14.64 -1.56
C SER A 33 5.04 -15.71 -1.15
N ASP A 34 6.03 -15.38 -0.33
CA ASP A 34 7.03 -16.32 0.18
C ASP A 34 6.56 -16.99 1.48
N GLY A 35 5.42 -16.54 2.02
CA GLY A 35 4.82 -17.03 3.26
C GLY A 35 5.30 -16.30 4.50
N ASP A 36 6.03 -15.19 4.35
CA ASP A 36 6.50 -14.39 5.46
C ASP A 36 5.39 -13.46 6.01
N GLY A 37 5.47 -13.14 7.30
CA GLY A 37 4.48 -12.34 8.02
C GLY A 37 4.13 -12.89 9.42
N PRO A 38 2.94 -12.56 9.98
CA PRO A 38 1.87 -11.79 9.35
C PRO A 38 2.06 -10.27 9.50
N TYR A 39 2.00 -9.54 8.39
CA TYR A 39 2.19 -8.09 8.33
C TYR A 39 0.87 -7.35 8.57
N ARG A 40 0.95 -6.24 9.31
CA ARG A 40 -0.21 -5.36 9.57
C ARG A 40 -0.35 -4.21 8.56
N GLY A 41 0.55 -4.15 7.60
CA GLY A 41 0.57 -3.14 6.56
C GLY A 41 1.78 -3.33 5.64
N ALA A 42 1.82 -2.54 4.57
CA ALA A 42 2.87 -2.61 3.56
C ALA A 42 3.08 -1.25 2.87
N GLU A 43 4.23 -1.10 2.25
CA GLU A 43 4.53 -0.06 1.28
C GLU A 43 4.02 -0.48 -0.10
N ILE A 44 3.05 0.25 -0.64
CA ILE A 44 2.41 -0.06 -1.93
C ILE A 44 2.60 1.13 -2.87
N TRP A 45 3.04 0.86 -4.09
CA TRP A 45 3.24 1.90 -5.09
C TRP A 45 1.89 2.35 -5.66
N ASP A 46 1.77 3.63 -5.99
CA ASP A 46 0.55 4.31 -6.43
C ASP A 46 -0.23 3.53 -7.48
N ARG A 47 0.45 2.98 -8.49
CA ARG A 47 -0.18 2.25 -9.60
C ARG A 47 -0.91 0.95 -9.22
N TYR A 48 -0.67 0.42 -8.01
CA TYR A 48 -1.34 -0.77 -7.49
C TYR A 48 -2.52 -0.44 -6.58
N LEU A 49 -2.76 0.84 -6.34
CA LEU A 49 -3.90 1.32 -5.57
C LEU A 49 -4.95 1.89 -6.49
N THR A 50 -6.21 1.63 -6.16
CA THR A 50 -7.35 2.36 -6.69
C THR A 50 -8.09 2.97 -5.52
N ARG A 51 -8.71 4.13 -5.73
CA ARG A 51 -9.62 4.67 -4.73
C ARG A 51 -10.79 3.72 -4.57
N GLU A 52 -11.14 3.44 -3.33
CA GLU A 52 -12.38 2.74 -3.05
C GLU A 52 -13.54 3.65 -3.47
N THR A 53 -14.15 3.32 -4.61
CA THR A 53 -15.46 3.84 -4.95
C THR A 53 -16.46 3.03 -4.13
N THR A 54 -16.93 3.61 -3.02
CA THR A 54 -18.02 3.04 -2.22
C THR A 54 -19.16 2.67 -3.17
N HIS A 55 -19.42 1.37 -3.35
CA HIS A 55 -20.69 0.92 -3.89
C HIS A 55 -21.70 1.06 -2.74
N PRO A 56 -22.79 1.84 -2.90
CA PRO A 56 -23.82 1.86 -1.87
C PRO A 56 -24.32 0.42 -1.71
N VAL A 57 -24.17 -0.12 -0.50
CA VAL A 57 -24.89 -1.33 -0.11
C VAL A 57 -26.38 -1.02 -0.26
N GLY A 58 -27.06 -1.82 -1.09
CA GLY A 58 -28.51 -1.72 -1.29
C GLY A 58 -29.30 -2.14 -0.07
#